data_AF-A0A3S4IZL3-F1
#
_entry.id   AF-A0A3S4IZL3-F1
#
_cell.length_a   1.000
_cell.length_b   1.000
_cell.length_c   1.000
_cell.angle_alpha   90.00
_cell.angle_beta   90.00
_cell.angle_gamma   90.00
#
_symmetry.space_group_name_H-M   'P 1'
#
loop_
_entity.id
_entity.type
_entity.pdbx_description
1 polymer ?
#
loop_
_entity_poly.entity_id
_entity_poly.type
_entity_poly.pdbx_seq_one_letter_code
_entity_poly.pdbx_strand_id
1 'polypeptide(L)'
;MLFAWITDPNAWLALGTLTLLEIVLGIDNIIFLSLVVAKLPTAQRNHARRLGLAAAMVMRLALLASIAWVTRLTNPLFELFGEAISARDLILLLGGLFLIWKASKGDP
;
A
#
# COMPACT_ATOMS: atom_id res chain seq x y z
N MET A 1 -22.04 -16.34 19.35
CA MET A 1 -21.17 -16.39 18.16
C MET A 1 -20.46 -15.07 17.85
N LEU A 2 -21.04 -13.89 18.14
CA LEU A 2 -20.40 -12.59 17.89
C LEU A 2 -19.24 -12.20 18.85
N PHE A 3 -19.14 -12.79 20.04
CA PHE A 3 -18.14 -12.44 21.05
C PHE A 3 -17.01 -13.46 21.22
N ALA A 4 -16.92 -14.46 20.34
CA ALA A 4 -15.91 -15.51 20.44
C ALA A 4 -14.46 -14.98 20.33
N TRP A 5 -14.27 -13.85 19.64
CA TRP A 5 -12.98 -13.16 19.52
C TRP A 5 -12.48 -12.58 20.85
N ILE A 6 -13.38 -12.22 21.77
CA ILE A 6 -13.00 -11.68 23.09
C ILE A 6 -12.27 -12.75 23.91
N THR A 7 -12.65 -14.01 23.74
CA THR A 7 -12.06 -15.15 24.44
C THR A 7 -10.89 -15.79 23.68
N ASP A 8 -10.62 -15.39 22.44
CA ASP A 8 -9.54 -15.94 21.62
C ASP A 8 -8.25 -15.11 21.79
N PRO A 9 -7.19 -15.67 22.41
CA PRO A 9 -5.93 -14.96 22.60
C PRO A 9 -5.29 -14.48 21.29
N ASN A 10 -5.51 -15.20 20.18
CA ASN A 10 -4.95 -14.83 18.88
C ASN A 10 -5.55 -13.53 18.35
N ALA A 11 -6.84 -13.28 18.59
CA ALA A 11 -7.50 -12.05 18.16
C ALA A 11 -6.93 -10.82 18.87
N TRP A 12 -6.64 -10.93 20.17
CA TRP A 12 -5.99 -9.89 20.95
C TRP A 12 -4.56 -9.61 20.49
N LEU A 13 -3.80 -10.66 20.17
CA LEU A 13 -2.46 -10.52 19.61
C LEU A 13 -2.50 -9.81 18.24
N ALA A 14 -3.40 -10.25 17.34
CA ALA A 14 -3.57 -9.62 16.03
C ALA A 14 -3.97 -8.15 16.15
N LEU A 15 -4.92 -7.81 17.03
CA LEU A 15 -5.30 -6.43 17.31
C LEU A 15 -4.12 -5.61 17.85
N GLY A 16 -3.34 -6.16 18.77
CA GLY A 16 -2.14 -5.52 19.30
C GLY A 16 -1.11 -5.25 18.20
N THR A 17 -0.82 -6.24 17.35
CA THR A 17 0.11 -6.07 16.22
C THR A 17 -0.39 -5.05 15.20
N LEU A 18 -1.67 -5.11 14.82
CA LEU A 18 -2.28 -4.14 13.88
C LEU A 18 -2.22 -2.72 14.44
N THR A 19 -2.54 -2.55 15.72
CA THR A 19 -2.46 -1.25 16.40
C THR A 19 -1.04 -0.72 16.41
N LEU A 20 -0.07 -1.59 16.71
CA LEU A 20 1.35 -1.21 16.76
C LEU A 20 1.86 -0.81 15.37
N LEU A 21 1.49 -1.55 14.32
CA LEU A 21 1.82 -1.21 12.93
C LEU A 21 1.20 0.12 12.50
N GLU A 22 -0.07 0.38 12.83
CA GLU A 22 -0.74 1.64 12.53
C GLU A 22 -0.04 2.83 13.21
N ILE A 23 0.42 2.66 14.45
CA ILE A 23 1.18 3.68 15.18
C ILE A 23 2.52 3.96 14.50
N VAL A 24 3.29 2.92 14.15
CA VAL A 24 4.60 3.09 13.48
C VAL A 24 4.44 3.81 12.13
N LEU A 25 3.47 3.40 11.32
CA LEU A 25 3.15 4.08 10.05
C LEU A 25 2.71 5.53 10.27
N GLY A 26 1.94 5.79 11.33
CA GLY A 26 1.48 7.13 11.69
C GLY A 26 2.63 8.07 12.08
N ILE A 27 3.62 7.55 12.81
CA ILE A 27 4.80 8.32 13.25
C ILE A 27 5.65 8.76 12.05
N ASP A 28 5.96 7.84 11.13
CA ASP A 28 6.76 8.15 9.92
C ASP A 28 6.15 9.32 9.13
N ASN A 29 4.82 9.33 9.00
CA ASN A 29 4.08 10.36 8.27
C ASN A 29 4.09 11.73 9.01
N ILE A 30 3.97 11.75 10.34
CA ILE A 30 4.06 13.00 11.12
C ILE A 30 5.49 13.56 11.10
N ILE A 31 6.51 12.69 11.20
CA ILE A 31 7.92 13.10 11.15
C ILE A 31 8.23 13.74 9.80
N PHE A 32 7.84 13.11 8.68
CA PHE A 32 8.02 13.69 7.35
C PHE A 32 7.37 15.07 7.22
N LEU A 33 6.11 15.21 7.67
CA LEU A 33 5.40 16.48 7.66
C LEU A 33 6.13 17.54 8.48
N SER A 34 6.58 17.20 9.69
CA SER A 34 7.30 18.12 10.57
C SER A 34 8.64 18.55 9.99
N LEU A 35 9.37 17.65 9.31
CA LEU A 35 10.64 17.94 8.63
C LEU A 35 10.45 18.91 7.47
N VAL A 36 9.40 18.72 6.67
CA VAL A 36 9.08 19.61 5.54
C VAL A 36 8.65 20.98 6.05
N VAL A 37 7.75 21.04 7.03
CA VAL A 37 7.23 22.30 7.60
C VAL A 37 8.31 23.08 8.36
N ALA A 38 9.27 22.40 8.99
CA ALA A 38 10.39 23.04 9.70
C ALA A 38 11.28 23.89 8.76
N LYS A 39 11.29 23.59 7.46
CA LYS A 39 12.06 24.36 6.47
C LYS A 39 11.32 25.60 5.92
N LEU A 40 10.10 25.89 6.38
CA LEU A 40 9.28 26.98 5.84
C LEU A 40 9.31 28.26 6.72
N PRO A 41 9.37 29.46 6.10
CA PRO A 41 9.29 30.75 6.80
C PRO A 41 7.99 30.91 7.58
N THR A 42 8.04 31.64 8.71
CA THR A 42 6.91 31.85 9.65
C THR A 42 5.63 32.36 8.98
N ALA A 43 5.74 33.19 7.93
CA ALA A 43 4.60 33.70 7.17
C ALA A 43 3.83 32.62 6.37
N GLN A 44 4.49 31.52 5.97
CA GLN A 44 3.89 30.45 5.16
C GLN A 44 3.49 29.22 5.98
N ARG A 45 3.75 29.21 7.29
CA ARG A 45 3.58 28.06 8.18
C ARG A 45 2.13 27.55 8.23
N ASN A 46 1.14 28.44 8.14
CA ASN A 46 -0.29 28.08 8.07
C ASN A 46 -0.71 27.47 6.73
N HIS A 47 -0.09 27.89 5.62
CA HIS A 47 -0.32 27.29 4.31
C HIS A 47 0.37 25.93 4.21
N ALA A 48 1.61 25.85 4.67
CA ALA A 48 2.38 24.61 4.71
C ALA A 48 1.73 23.53 5.60
N ARG A 49 1.17 23.91 6.76
CA ARG A 49 0.40 22.96 7.60
C ARG A 49 -0.79 22.37 6.86
N ARG A 50 -1.58 23.22 6.19
CA ARG A 50 -2.75 22.77 5.41
C ARG A 50 -2.32 21.91 4.21
N LEU A 51 -1.29 22.33 3.49
CA LEU A 51 -0.78 21.59 2.33
C LEU A 51 -0.17 20.25 2.75
N GLY A 52 0.52 20.20 3.87
CA GLY A 52 1.11 18.98 4.40
C GLY A 52 0.09 18.03 5.03
N LEU A 53 -0.96 18.54 5.70
CA LEU A 53 -2.10 17.73 6.12
C LEU A 53 -2.88 17.18 4.91
N ALA A 54 -3.09 18.00 3.89
CA ALA A 54 -3.72 17.55 2.65
C ALA A 54 -2.86 16.50 1.92
N ALA A 55 -1.55 16.73 1.81
CA ALA A 55 -0.62 15.78 1.21
C ALA A 55 -0.55 14.46 1.99
N ALA A 56 -0.58 14.50 3.33
CA ALA A 56 -0.65 13.30 4.18
C ALA A 56 -1.94 12.49 3.93
N MET A 57 -3.09 13.17 3.85
CA MET A 57 -4.36 12.53 3.51
C MET A 57 -4.35 11.94 2.10
N VAL A 58 -3.77 12.65 1.12
CA VAL A 58 -3.62 12.19 -0.27
C VAL A 58 -2.69 10.98 -0.35
N MET A 59 -1.53 11.00 0.33
CA MET A 59 -0.61 9.87 0.36
C MET A 59 -1.27 8.63 0.96
N ARG A 60 -2.04 8.82 2.04
CA ARG A 60 -2.81 7.73 2.66
C ARG A 60 -3.86 7.17 1.70
N LEU A 61 -4.63 8.03 1.02
CA LEU A 61 -5.59 7.62 0.00
C LEU A 61 -4.92 6.91 -1.18
N ALA A 62 -3.77 7.39 -1.63
CA ALA A 62 -3.01 6.78 -2.72
C ALA A 62 -2.50 5.39 -2.34
N LEU A 63 -1.94 5.23 -1.14
CA LEU A 63 -1.51 3.92 -0.62
C LEU A 63 -2.70 2.98 -0.42
N LEU A 64 -3.80 3.46 0.15
CA LEU A 64 -5.00 2.65 0.35
C LEU A 64 -5.64 2.25 -0.99
N ALA A 65 -5.67 3.15 -1.96
CA ALA A 65 -6.10 2.88 -3.33
C ALA A 65 -5.15 1.92 -4.06
N SER A 66 -3.84 2.03 -3.84
CA SER A 66 -2.83 1.11 -4.39
C SER A 66 -3.01 -0.29 -3.78
N ILE A 67 -3.25 -0.40 -2.47
CA ILE A 67 -3.56 -1.67 -1.82
C ILE A 67 -4.88 -2.21 -2.37
N ALA A 68 -5.94 -1.40 -2.47
CA ALA A 68 -7.22 -1.81 -3.03
C ALA A 68 -7.12 -2.24 -4.51
N TRP A 69 -6.23 -1.61 -5.28
CA TRP A 69 -5.97 -1.99 -6.66
C TRP A 69 -5.15 -3.28 -6.74
N VAL A 70 -4.12 -3.44 -5.90
CA VAL A 70 -3.33 -4.67 -5.79
C VAL A 70 -4.18 -5.85 -5.30
N THR A 71 -5.07 -5.63 -4.33
CA THR A 71 -6.02 -6.65 -3.84
C THR A 71 -7.11 -6.97 -4.86
N ARG A 72 -7.50 -6.01 -5.71
CA ARG A 72 -8.30 -6.29 -6.92
C ARG A 72 -7.52 -7.11 -7.95
N LEU A 73 -6.22 -6.91 -8.08
CA LEU A 73 -5.36 -7.68 -8.96
C LEU A 73 -5.16 -9.13 -8.48
N THR A 74 -5.29 -9.37 -7.17
CA THR A 74 -5.19 -10.70 -6.53
C THR A 74 -6.55 -11.37 -6.31
N ASN A 75 -7.65 -10.62 -6.29
CA ASN A 75 -8.97 -11.19 -6.56
C ASN A 75 -9.07 -11.53 -8.06
N PRO A 76 -9.59 -12.70 -8.45
CA PRO A 76 -9.75 -13.03 -9.86
C PRO A 76 -10.71 -12.03 -10.51
N LEU A 77 -10.18 -11.14 -11.36
CA LEU A 77 -10.96 -10.06 -11.99
C LEU A 77 -11.93 -10.59 -13.04
N PHE A 78 -11.71 -11.80 -13.57
CA PHE A 78 -12.58 -12.46 -14.53
C PHE A 78 -12.53 -13.99 -14.34
N GLU A 79 -13.68 -14.62 -14.09
CA GLU A 79 -13.89 -16.05 -14.36
C GLU A 79 -14.33 -16.17 -15.82
N LEU A 80 -13.43 -16.53 -16.72
CA LEU A 80 -13.79 -17.02 -18.06
C LEU A 80 -13.47 -18.51 -18.08
N PHE A 81 -14.49 -19.36 -18.27
CA PHE A 81 -14.35 -20.82 -18.37
C PHE A 81 -13.86 -21.57 -17.11
N GLY A 82 -14.07 -21.04 -15.90
CA GLY A 82 -13.76 -21.77 -14.65
C GLY A 82 -12.27 -21.81 -14.27
N GLU A 83 -11.42 -21.06 -14.97
CA GLU A 83 -10.02 -20.81 -14.63
C GLU A 83 -9.87 -19.35 -14.18
N ALA A 84 -9.45 -19.17 -12.94
CA ALA A 84 -9.22 -17.86 -12.33
C ALA A 84 -7.90 -17.27 -12.87
N ILE A 85 -7.95 -16.55 -14.00
CA ILE A 85 -6.76 -15.88 -14.54
C ILE A 85 -6.35 -14.78 -13.56
N SER A 86 -5.32 -15.05 -12.76
CA SER A 86 -4.76 -14.11 -11.82
C SER A 86 -3.84 -13.15 -12.58
N ALA A 87 -3.76 -11.89 -12.15
CA ALA A 87 -2.81 -10.96 -12.72
C ALA A 87 -1.34 -11.40 -12.56
N ARG A 88 -1.08 -12.33 -11.62
CA ARG A 88 0.18 -13.06 -11.52
C ARG A 88 0.56 -13.75 -12.82
N ASP A 89 -0.39 -14.37 -13.49
CA ASP A 89 -0.15 -15.15 -14.72
C ASP A 89 0.14 -14.20 -15.89
N LEU A 90 -0.53 -13.06 -15.95
CA LEU A 90 -0.24 -12.02 -16.94
C LEU A 90 1.16 -11.41 -16.73
N ILE A 91 1.56 -11.17 -15.47
CA ILE A 91 2.90 -10.67 -15.14
C ILE A 91 3.97 -11.73 -15.43
N LEU A 92 3.71 -13.01 -15.16
CA LEU A 92 4.62 -14.11 -15.50
C LEU A 92 4.76 -14.30 -17.01
N LEU A 93 3.67 -14.15 -17.77
CA LEU A 93 3.69 -14.26 -19.22
C LEU A 93 4.44 -13.08 -19.84
N LEU A 94 4.18 -11.86 -19.37
CA LEU A 94 4.93 -10.66 -19.79
C LEU A 94 6.39 -10.70 -19.35
N GLY A 95 6.68 -11.13 -18.13
CA GLY A 95 8.03 -11.28 -17.58
C GLY A 95 8.82 -12.39 -18.26
N GLY A 96 8.18 -13.53 -18.55
CA GLY A 96 8.76 -14.62 -19.32
C GLY A 96 9.08 -14.19 -20.76
N LEU A 97 8.17 -13.47 -21.41
CA LEU A 97 8.40 -12.93 -22.74
C LEU A 97 9.52 -11.86 -22.74
N PHE A 98 9.60 -11.04 -21.69
CA PHE A 98 10.69 -10.08 -21.49
C PHE A 98 12.04 -10.77 -21.29
N LEU A 99 12.11 -11.85 -20.49
CA LEU A 99 13.33 -12.63 -20.32
C LEU A 99 13.75 -13.32 -21.61
N ILE A 100 12.81 -13.87 -22.39
CA ILE A 100 13.09 -14.48 -23.69
C ILE A 100 13.58 -13.42 -24.69
N TRP A 101 12.97 -12.23 -24.72
CA TRP A 101 13.42 -11.13 -25.57
C TRP A 101 14.84 -10.66 -25.20
N LYS A 102 15.12 -10.55 -23.90
CA LYS A 102 16.46 -10.22 -23.40
C LYS A 102 17.47 -11.32 -23.70
N ALA A 103 17.10 -12.59 -23.58
CA ALA A 103 17.98 -13.72 -23.92
C ALA A 103 18.19 -13.86 -25.44
N SER A 104 17.20 -13.49 -26.24
CA SER A 104 17.27 -13.48 -27.71
C SER A 104 18.06 -12.29 -28.26
N LYS A 105 18.06 -11.15 -27.57
CA LYS A 105 19.08 -10.10 -27.77
C LYS A 105 20.30 -10.50 -26.95
N GLY A 106 21.08 -11.46 -27.48
CA GLY A 106 22.43 -11.69 -27.00
C GLY A 106 23.15 -10.34 -26.86
N ASP A 107 23.60 -10.05 -25.65
CA ASP A 107 24.61 -9.02 -25.41
C ASP A 107 25.77 -9.30 -26.40
N PRO A 108 26.15 -8.35 -27.27
CA PRO A 108 27.39 -8.46 -28.02
C PRO A 108 28.61 -8.35 -27.07
#